data_AF-A0A8H2Y676-F1
#
_entry.id   AF-A0A8H2Y676-F1
#
_cell.length_a   1.000
_cell.length_b   1.000
_cell.length_c   1.000
_cell.angle_alpha   90.00
_cell.angle_beta   90.00
_cell.angle_gamma   90.00
#
_symmetry.space_group_name_H-M   'P 1'
#
loop_
_entity.id
_entity.type
_entity.pdbx_description
1 polymer ?
#
loop_
_entity_poly.entity_id
_entity_poly.type
_entity_poly.pdbx_seq_one_letter_code
_entity_poly.pdbx_strand_id
1 'polypeptide(L)'
;MYYHGYLYDDSTHWQFEFAYYWFWSYAVGIGGMTYGNFVSSEDGPRLSLLDQLLELGRTHWDTARGYGDSEELISNWFKRTGKYDQIFLVTKFGVDSSQPGGLRANGTPKWPGKIRHIGLSQPSFATIRRAHKVHPIVAIQVEYSPFERLIEQQEHLLEIARELVTAVMAYSPLGKGLLTEQTTSQDHFSDGDFRKQIRKYSQENFQKILKLIDGFKQIGKAHDATSGQVALAYLLEQGDDIIPISG
;
A
#
# COMPACT_ATOMS: atom_id res chain seq x y z
N MET A 1 -16.32 -3.37 -5.23
CA MET A 1 -16.27 -1.90 -5.38
C MET A 1 -14.86 -1.60 -5.86
N TYR A 2 -14.68 -1.06 -7.07
CA TYR A 2 -13.37 -1.02 -7.74
C TYR A 2 -12.84 0.41 -7.81
N TYR A 3 -11.57 0.60 -7.43
CA TYR A 3 -10.91 1.90 -7.27
C TYR A 3 -9.88 2.12 -8.37
N HIS A 4 -9.70 3.34 -8.87
CA HIS A 4 -8.79 3.69 -9.98
C HIS A 4 -7.90 4.92 -9.62
N GLY A 5 -6.67 5.03 -10.19
CA GLY A 5 -5.88 6.27 -10.39
C GLY A 5 -4.43 6.35 -9.83
N TYR A 6 -3.43 6.88 -10.58
CA TYR A 6 -2.03 7.24 -10.15
C TYR A 6 -1.42 8.44 -10.97
N LEU A 7 -0.54 9.30 -10.40
CA LEU A 7 -0.31 10.72 -10.85
C LEU A 7 1.09 11.17 -11.35
N TYR A 8 1.05 12.27 -12.14
CA TYR A 8 1.93 13.44 -12.47
C TYR A 8 3.48 13.43 -12.52
N ASP A 9 4.02 14.00 -13.62
CA ASP A 9 5.31 14.72 -13.80
C ASP A 9 5.29 15.38 -15.23
N ASP A 10 6.10 16.40 -15.48
CA ASP A 10 5.97 17.42 -16.54
C ASP A 10 6.96 17.26 -17.73
N SER A 11 7.63 16.12 -17.87
CA SER A 11 8.56 15.88 -18.97
C SER A 11 7.85 15.35 -20.24
N THR A 12 7.87 16.18 -21.28
CA THR A 12 7.56 15.78 -22.66
C THR A 12 8.67 14.86 -23.18
N HIS A 13 8.34 13.95 -24.11
CA HIS A 13 9.18 12.94 -24.80
C HIS A 13 9.04 11.51 -24.23
N TRP A 14 8.30 10.65 -24.96
CA TRP A 14 8.13 9.24 -24.62
C TRP A 14 8.61 8.34 -25.78
N GLN A 15 9.69 7.62 -25.54
CA GLN A 15 9.90 6.28 -26.11
C GLN A 15 9.51 5.25 -25.05
N PHE A 16 8.79 4.20 -25.47
CA PHE A 16 8.30 3.11 -24.62
C PHE A 16 9.44 2.17 -24.19
N GLU A 17 10.40 2.67 -23.41
CA GLU A 17 11.27 1.81 -22.59
C GLU A 17 10.62 1.66 -21.21
N PHE A 18 9.87 0.57 -21.08
CA PHE A 18 9.14 0.15 -19.89
C PHE A 18 10.01 0.17 -18.62
N ALA A 19 9.54 0.88 -17.60
CA ALA A 19 9.41 0.51 -16.19
C ALA A 19 10.59 -0.07 -15.38
N TYR A 20 11.64 -0.63 -15.96
CA TYR A 20 12.71 -1.30 -15.21
C TYR A 20 13.66 -0.34 -14.50
N TYR A 21 13.80 0.89 -15.00
CA TYR A 21 14.79 1.84 -14.47
C TYR A 21 14.27 2.81 -13.42
N TRP A 22 12.94 2.93 -13.24
CA TRP A 22 12.33 3.88 -12.29
C TRP A 22 11.67 3.24 -11.07
N PHE A 23 11.36 1.93 -11.11
CA PHE A 23 10.84 1.20 -9.95
C PHE A 23 11.89 0.90 -8.87
N TRP A 24 13.10 1.47 -8.97
CA TRP A 24 14.08 1.52 -7.88
C TRP A 24 13.83 2.69 -6.92
N SER A 25 12.59 3.20 -6.84
CA SER A 25 12.12 3.73 -5.55
C SER A 25 12.21 2.57 -4.56
N TYR A 26 13.01 2.74 -3.51
CA TYR A 26 13.35 1.69 -2.54
C TYR A 26 12.15 0.78 -2.29
N ALA A 27 12.35 -0.54 -2.41
CA ALA A 27 11.32 -1.56 -2.69
C ALA A 27 10.10 -1.62 -1.75
N VAL A 28 10.04 -0.77 -0.72
CA VAL A 28 8.91 -0.61 0.20
C VAL A 28 8.38 0.82 0.10
N GLY A 29 7.12 0.97 -0.33
CA GLY A 29 6.39 2.25 -0.30
C GLY A 29 5.82 2.56 1.08
N ILE A 30 5.40 3.81 1.28
CA ILE A 30 4.83 4.28 2.57
C ILE A 30 3.36 4.63 2.40
N GLY A 31 2.50 4.05 3.25
CA GLY A 31 1.07 4.27 3.24
C GLY A 31 0.63 5.53 4.00
N GLY A 32 -0.39 6.21 3.50
CA GLY A 32 -0.80 7.53 4.00
C GLY A 32 -1.50 7.51 5.34
N MET A 33 -1.77 6.33 5.89
CA MET A 33 -2.16 6.20 7.29
C MET A 33 -1.00 6.52 8.25
N THR A 34 0.26 6.43 7.81
CA THR A 34 1.45 6.71 8.63
C THR A 34 1.69 8.20 8.87
N TYR A 35 1.38 9.04 7.87
CA TYR A 35 1.57 10.50 7.93
C TYR A 35 0.25 11.28 7.93
N GLY A 36 -0.90 10.62 7.77
CA GLY A 36 -2.21 11.24 8.00
C GLY A 36 -2.46 11.54 9.48
N ASN A 37 -3.50 12.31 9.75
CA ASN A 37 -3.83 12.78 11.10
C ASN A 37 -4.31 11.69 12.08
N PHE A 38 -4.34 10.43 11.66
CA PHE A 38 -4.58 9.29 12.56
C PHE A 38 -3.44 9.06 13.55
N VAL A 39 -2.21 9.44 13.17
CA VAL A 39 -1.01 9.25 13.99
C VAL A 39 -0.75 10.47 14.89
N SER A 40 -0.99 11.67 14.37
CA SER A 40 -0.88 12.92 15.13
C SER A 40 -1.77 13.99 14.50
N SER A 41 -2.40 14.84 15.31
CA SER A 41 -3.12 16.02 14.83
C SER A 41 -2.19 17.19 14.46
N GLU A 42 -0.90 17.11 14.79
CA GLU A 42 0.07 18.18 14.55
C GLU A 42 0.78 18.00 13.21
N ASP A 43 0.80 19.04 12.38
CA ASP A 43 1.47 18.99 11.07
C ASP A 43 2.99 18.92 11.17
N GLY A 44 3.59 19.62 12.15
CA GLY A 44 5.04 19.77 12.27
C GLY A 44 5.79 18.43 12.25
N PRO A 45 5.53 17.52 13.20
CA PRO A 45 6.17 16.21 13.24
C PRO A 45 5.90 15.37 11.98
N ARG A 46 4.70 15.48 11.39
CA ARG A 46 4.30 14.70 10.19
C ARG A 46 4.98 15.22 8.93
N LEU A 47 5.18 16.53 8.82
CA LEU A 47 5.98 17.13 7.76
C LEU A 47 7.46 16.78 7.89
N SER A 48 8.00 16.78 9.11
CA SER A 48 9.37 16.33 9.38
C SER A 48 9.57 14.85 9.03
N LEU A 49 8.54 14.02 9.26
CA LEU A 49 8.56 12.62 8.81
C LEU A 49 8.66 12.53 7.28
N LEU A 50 7.89 13.32 6.53
CA LEU A 50 8.00 13.34 5.06
C LEU A 50 9.39 13.78 4.58
N ASP A 51 10.04 14.72 5.28
CA ASP A 51 11.43 15.11 5.00
C ASP A 51 12.38 13.92 5.21
N GLN A 52 12.26 13.21 6.34
CA GLN A 52 13.07 12.03 6.65
C GLN A 52 12.83 10.87 5.68
N LEU A 53 11.59 10.64 5.25
CA LEU A 53 11.27 9.62 4.26
C LEU A 53 12.03 9.87 2.97
N LEU A 54 12.03 11.11 2.47
CA LEU A 54 12.81 11.47 1.29
C LEU A 54 14.33 11.33 1.52
N GLU A 55 14.86 11.76 2.66
CA GLU A 55 16.29 11.61 3.00
C GLU A 55 16.74 10.15 3.02
N LEU A 56 15.86 9.25 3.47
CA LEU A 56 16.03 7.80 3.44
C LEU A 56 15.74 7.19 2.06
N GLY A 57 15.44 8.02 1.06
CA GLY A 57 15.13 7.62 -0.31
C GLY A 57 13.76 6.96 -0.48
N ARG A 58 12.88 6.99 0.52
CA ARG A 58 11.51 6.47 0.43
C ARG A 58 10.67 7.41 -0.40
N THR A 59 10.71 7.24 -1.72
CA THR A 59 10.10 8.13 -2.70
C THR A 59 8.76 7.63 -3.24
N HIS A 60 8.34 6.42 -2.90
CA HIS A 60 7.02 5.89 -3.26
C HIS A 60 6.02 6.12 -2.12
N TRP A 61 5.12 7.08 -2.30
CA TRP A 61 4.11 7.45 -1.29
C TRP A 61 2.71 7.09 -1.76
N ASP A 62 1.98 6.32 -0.95
CA ASP A 62 0.59 5.90 -1.18
C ASP A 62 -0.35 6.70 -0.30
N THR A 63 -1.34 7.37 -0.88
CA THR A 63 -2.36 8.11 -0.14
C THR A 63 -3.77 7.80 -0.66
N ALA A 64 -4.77 8.36 0.00
CA ALA A 64 -6.16 8.35 -0.42
C ALA A 64 -6.93 9.43 0.35
N ARG A 65 -8.02 9.93 -0.23
CA ARG A 65 -8.99 10.78 0.48
C ARG A 65 -9.49 10.17 1.79
N GLY A 66 -9.55 8.83 1.86
CA GLY A 66 -9.98 8.12 3.06
C GLY A 66 -8.95 8.14 4.20
N TYR A 67 -7.73 8.61 3.95
CA TYR A 67 -6.63 8.57 4.91
C TYR A 67 -6.48 9.92 5.64
N GLY A 68 -7.54 10.36 6.29
CA GLY A 68 -7.54 11.61 7.04
C GLY A 68 -7.24 12.82 6.15
N ASP A 69 -6.27 13.64 6.56
CA ASP A 69 -5.77 14.83 5.86
C ASP A 69 -4.48 14.57 5.05
N SER A 70 -4.10 13.31 4.84
CA SER A 70 -2.81 12.95 4.23
C SER A 70 -2.55 13.57 2.85
N GLU A 71 -3.57 13.71 1.99
CA GLU A 71 -3.45 14.41 0.69
C GLU A 71 -3.15 15.91 0.87
N GLU A 72 -3.76 16.55 1.88
CA GLU A 72 -3.53 17.96 2.18
C GLU A 72 -2.12 18.18 2.76
N LEU A 73 -1.69 17.31 3.67
CA LEU A 73 -0.35 17.34 4.25
C LEU A 73 0.73 17.22 3.16
N ILE A 74 0.59 16.24 2.25
CA ILE A 74 1.51 16.08 1.12
C ILE A 74 1.52 17.31 0.21
N SER A 75 0.34 17.88 -0.09
CA SER A 75 0.23 19.11 -0.86
C SER A 75 0.99 20.26 -0.19
N ASN A 76 0.86 20.41 1.13
CA ASN A 76 1.57 21.43 1.89
C ASN A 76 3.08 21.17 1.93
N TRP A 77 3.50 19.90 2.06
CA TRP A 77 4.90 19.51 1.97
C TRP A 77 5.49 19.91 0.61
N PHE A 78 4.82 19.60 -0.50
CA PHE A 78 5.30 19.99 -1.82
C PHE A 78 5.37 21.50 -2.01
N LYS A 79 4.36 22.26 -1.56
CA LYS A 79 4.40 23.75 -1.61
C LYS A 79 5.59 24.30 -0.83
N ARG A 80 5.94 23.66 0.28
CA ARG A 80 7.05 24.04 1.15
C ARG A 80 8.41 23.70 0.54
N THR A 81 8.55 22.54 -0.11
CA THR A 81 9.85 22.00 -0.54
C THR A 81 10.14 22.17 -2.04
N GLY A 82 9.12 22.27 -2.87
CA GLY A 82 9.23 22.30 -4.33
C GLY A 82 9.64 20.96 -4.98
N LYS A 83 9.74 19.87 -4.21
CA LYS A 83 10.32 18.58 -4.66
C LYS A 83 9.30 17.64 -5.33
N TYR A 84 8.48 18.19 -6.23
CA TYR A 84 7.40 17.45 -6.90
C TYR A 84 7.91 16.26 -7.73
N ASP A 85 9.08 16.42 -8.34
CA ASP A 85 9.75 15.47 -9.25
C ASP A 85 10.51 14.35 -8.51
N GLN A 86 10.62 14.42 -7.19
CA GLN A 86 11.35 13.43 -6.39
C GLN A 86 10.47 12.33 -5.81
N ILE A 87 9.14 12.49 -5.92
CA ILE A 87 8.18 11.59 -5.27
C ILE A 87 7.31 10.91 -6.32
N PHE A 88 7.29 9.58 -6.30
CA PHE A 88 6.28 8.79 -6.98
C PHE A 88 5.01 8.74 -6.10
N LEU A 89 4.04 9.59 -6.43
CA LEU A 89 2.81 9.73 -5.66
C LEU A 89 1.66 8.89 -6.23
N VAL A 90 1.08 8.11 -5.33
CA VAL A 90 -0.11 7.29 -5.55
C VAL A 90 -1.27 7.87 -4.76
N THR A 91 -2.42 8.10 -5.38
CA THR A 91 -3.67 8.39 -4.66
C THR A 91 -4.83 7.59 -5.20
N LYS A 92 -5.96 7.54 -4.50
CA LYS A 92 -7.11 6.71 -4.86
C LYS A 92 -8.35 7.57 -5.05
N PHE A 93 -9.12 7.26 -6.09
CA PHE A 93 -10.52 7.68 -6.23
C PHE A 93 -11.39 6.46 -6.54
N GLY A 94 -12.70 6.67 -6.66
CA GLY A 94 -13.65 5.57 -6.86
C GLY A 94 -14.73 5.52 -5.80
N VAL A 95 -14.53 6.17 -4.65
CA VAL A 95 -15.51 6.26 -3.57
C VAL A 95 -15.83 7.70 -3.25
N ASP A 96 -17.12 8.00 -3.26
CA ASP A 96 -17.67 9.23 -2.78
C ASP A 96 -18.45 8.99 -1.48
N SER A 97 -17.99 9.67 -0.43
CA SER A 97 -18.59 9.67 0.90
C SER A 97 -19.20 11.03 1.26
N SER A 98 -19.22 12.02 0.34
CA SER A 98 -19.68 13.37 0.68
C SER A 98 -21.20 13.53 0.69
N GLN A 99 -21.96 12.53 0.27
CA GLN A 99 -23.41 12.57 0.21
C GLN A 99 -24.04 11.77 1.37
N PRO A 100 -25.15 12.24 1.95
CA PRO A 100 -25.96 11.44 2.88
C PRO A 100 -26.39 10.10 2.25
N GLY A 101 -26.32 9.00 3.00
CA GLY A 101 -26.74 7.67 2.54
C GLY A 101 -25.60 6.68 2.23
N GLY A 102 -24.35 6.99 2.60
CA GLY A 102 -23.23 6.04 2.59
C GLY A 102 -22.31 6.12 1.37
N LEU A 103 -21.39 5.15 1.26
CA LEU A 103 -20.36 5.12 0.23
C LEU A 103 -20.95 4.85 -1.15
N ARG A 104 -20.67 5.72 -2.12
CA ARG A 104 -21.07 5.56 -3.52
C ARG A 104 -19.85 5.36 -4.42
N ALA A 105 -20.02 4.59 -5.48
CA ALA A 105 -19.00 4.48 -6.51
C ALA A 105 -18.96 5.77 -7.36
N ASN A 106 -17.78 6.36 -7.55
CA ASN A 106 -17.56 7.48 -8.47
C ASN A 106 -16.24 7.27 -9.22
N GLY A 107 -16.35 6.76 -10.46
CA GLY A 107 -15.21 6.48 -11.33
C GLY A 107 -14.70 7.69 -12.11
N THR A 108 -15.26 8.89 -11.90
CA THR A 108 -14.78 10.10 -12.58
C THR A 108 -13.46 10.53 -11.94
N PRO A 109 -12.34 10.54 -12.70
CA PRO A 109 -11.10 11.07 -12.16
C PRO A 109 -11.31 12.54 -11.82
N LYS A 110 -10.94 12.93 -10.61
CA LYS A 110 -11.06 14.35 -10.22
C LYS A 110 -10.09 15.23 -11.03
N TRP A 111 -9.00 14.65 -11.54
CA TRP A 111 -7.88 15.38 -12.14
C TRP A 111 -7.66 14.89 -13.58
N PRO A 112 -8.64 15.11 -14.48
CA PRO A 112 -8.53 14.65 -15.87
C PRO A 112 -7.30 15.25 -16.54
N GLY A 113 -6.56 14.43 -17.30
CA GLY A 113 -5.35 14.86 -18.00
C GLY A 113 -4.10 15.06 -17.12
N LYS A 114 -4.17 14.79 -15.81
CA LYS A 114 -3.02 14.93 -14.88
C LYS A 114 -2.47 13.59 -14.35
N ILE A 115 -3.12 12.49 -14.72
CA ILE A 115 -2.83 11.12 -14.30
C ILE A 115 -1.91 10.48 -15.34
N ARG A 116 -0.78 9.93 -14.90
CA ARG A 116 0.18 9.24 -15.77
C ARG A 116 -0.14 7.76 -15.94
N HIS A 117 -0.61 7.13 -14.86
CA HIS A 117 -0.83 5.70 -14.83
C HIS A 117 -2.14 5.34 -14.13
N ILE A 118 -2.68 4.17 -14.44
CA ILE A 118 -3.91 3.66 -13.84
C ILE A 118 -3.61 2.33 -13.18
N GLY A 119 -4.08 2.17 -11.95
CA GLY A 119 -4.05 0.92 -11.22
C GLY A 119 -5.39 0.64 -10.56
N LEU A 120 -5.56 -0.57 -10.02
CA LEU A 120 -6.80 -1.03 -9.41
C LEU A 120 -6.59 -1.45 -7.96
N SER A 121 -7.45 -1.05 -7.03
CA SER A 121 -7.44 -1.62 -5.67
C SER A 121 -8.49 -2.72 -5.54
N GLN A 122 -8.07 -3.87 -5.00
CA GLN A 122 -8.89 -5.05 -4.76
C GLN A 122 -9.68 -5.55 -5.99
N PRO A 123 -9.06 -5.69 -7.18
CA PRO A 123 -9.77 -6.22 -8.35
C PRO A 123 -9.94 -7.74 -8.28
N SER A 124 -11.01 -8.24 -8.89
CA SER A 124 -11.07 -9.65 -9.30
C SER A 124 -10.29 -9.87 -10.61
N PHE A 125 -9.96 -11.13 -10.93
CA PHE A 125 -9.33 -11.48 -12.21
C PHE A 125 -10.12 -10.98 -13.43
N ALA A 126 -11.45 -11.11 -13.39
CA ALA A 126 -12.34 -10.66 -14.46
C ALA A 126 -12.31 -9.13 -14.59
N THR A 127 -12.07 -8.42 -13.50
CA THR A 127 -12.01 -6.95 -13.51
C THR A 127 -10.70 -6.46 -14.10
N ILE A 128 -9.56 -6.98 -13.64
CA ILE A 128 -8.25 -6.57 -14.18
C ILE A 128 -8.17 -6.84 -15.68
N ARG A 129 -8.60 -8.01 -16.16
CA ARG A 129 -8.58 -8.33 -17.60
C ARG A 129 -9.48 -7.40 -18.44
N ARG A 130 -10.67 -7.05 -17.94
CA ARG A 130 -11.56 -6.12 -18.66
C ARG A 130 -11.01 -4.70 -18.68
N ALA A 131 -10.48 -4.24 -17.54
CA ALA A 131 -9.90 -2.91 -17.45
C ALA A 131 -8.66 -2.77 -18.33
N HIS A 132 -7.77 -3.77 -18.32
CA HIS A 132 -6.54 -3.79 -19.10
C HIS A 132 -6.78 -3.77 -20.63
N LYS A 133 -7.93 -4.28 -21.10
CA LYS A 133 -8.35 -4.16 -22.51
C LYS A 133 -8.69 -2.73 -22.93
N VAL A 134 -9.08 -1.88 -21.98
CA VAL A 134 -9.46 -0.48 -22.24
C VAL A 134 -8.26 0.44 -22.07
N HIS A 135 -7.47 0.22 -21.02
CA HIS A 135 -6.26 0.98 -20.73
C HIS A 135 -5.28 0.09 -19.96
N PRO A 136 -3.97 0.15 -20.25
CA PRO A 136 -2.96 -0.57 -19.45
C PRO A 136 -3.12 -0.27 -17.96
N ILE A 137 -3.29 -1.34 -17.18
CA ILE A 137 -3.29 -1.29 -15.72
C ILE A 137 -1.87 -1.58 -15.26
N VAL A 138 -1.20 -0.59 -14.67
CA VAL A 138 0.23 -0.71 -14.32
C VAL A 138 0.44 -1.34 -12.94
N ALA A 139 -0.55 -1.24 -12.05
CA ALA A 139 -0.47 -1.79 -10.71
C ALA A 139 -1.85 -2.26 -10.21
N ILE A 140 -1.86 -3.29 -9.38
CA ILE A 140 -2.97 -3.63 -8.50
C ILE A 140 -2.55 -3.46 -7.05
N GLN A 141 -3.49 -3.10 -6.18
CA GLN A 141 -3.26 -3.02 -4.74
C GLN A 141 -4.15 -4.02 -4.01
N VAL A 142 -3.55 -4.98 -3.30
CA VAL A 142 -4.24 -6.06 -2.59
C VAL A 142 -3.60 -6.34 -1.23
N GLU A 143 -4.30 -7.07 -0.36
CA GLU A 143 -3.68 -7.55 0.87
C GLU A 143 -2.71 -8.67 0.52
N TYR A 144 -1.45 -8.50 0.89
CA TYR A 144 -0.46 -9.55 0.69
C TYR A 144 0.59 -9.52 1.79
N SER A 145 0.73 -10.64 2.49
CA SER A 145 1.69 -10.85 3.57
C SER A 145 1.88 -12.35 3.79
N PRO A 146 2.85 -12.79 4.60
CA PRO A 146 2.93 -14.20 4.98
C PRO A 146 1.65 -14.76 5.64
N PHE A 147 0.80 -13.90 6.22
CA PHE A 147 -0.49 -14.28 6.83
C PHE A 147 -1.69 -14.14 5.90
N GLU A 148 -1.49 -13.63 4.69
CA GLU A 148 -2.55 -13.36 3.73
C GLU A 148 -2.01 -13.59 2.32
N ARG A 149 -2.21 -14.81 1.80
CA ARG A 149 -1.66 -15.27 0.52
C ARG A 149 -2.75 -15.57 -0.51
N LEU A 150 -3.95 -15.00 -0.33
CA LEU A 150 -5.07 -15.23 -1.24
C LEU A 150 -4.76 -14.83 -2.67
N ILE A 151 -3.90 -13.84 -2.92
CA ILE A 151 -3.47 -13.46 -4.28
C ILE A 151 -2.77 -14.61 -5.03
N GLU A 152 -2.09 -15.51 -4.31
CA GLU A 152 -1.44 -16.69 -4.88
C GLU A 152 -2.42 -17.85 -5.11
N GLN A 153 -3.52 -17.90 -4.35
CA GLN A 153 -4.41 -19.07 -4.27
C GLN A 153 -5.74 -18.88 -5.01
N GLN A 154 -6.33 -17.69 -4.90
CA GLN A 154 -7.62 -17.38 -5.50
C GLN A 154 -7.44 -16.88 -6.92
N GLU A 155 -8.02 -17.62 -7.87
CA GLU A 155 -8.21 -17.20 -9.26
C GLU A 155 -6.89 -16.77 -9.96
N HIS A 156 -5.75 -17.23 -9.45
CA HIS A 156 -4.41 -16.97 -9.95
C HIS A 156 -4.10 -15.48 -10.17
N LEU A 157 -4.59 -14.60 -9.29
CA LEU A 157 -4.49 -13.15 -9.49
C LEU A 157 -3.02 -12.67 -9.61
N LEU A 158 -2.08 -13.28 -8.87
CA LEU A 158 -0.64 -13.01 -9.03
C LEU A 158 -0.13 -13.36 -10.43
N GLU A 159 -0.48 -14.54 -10.95
CA GLU A 159 -0.07 -14.98 -12.28
C GLU A 159 -0.67 -14.08 -13.37
N ILE A 160 -1.92 -13.64 -13.19
CA ILE A 160 -2.59 -12.73 -14.12
C ILE A 160 -1.95 -11.34 -14.09
N ALA A 161 -1.57 -10.84 -12.91
CA ALA A 161 -0.83 -9.59 -12.80
C ALA A 161 0.47 -9.66 -13.61
N ARG A 162 1.21 -10.77 -13.49
CA ARG A 162 2.44 -11.03 -14.26
C ARG A 162 2.21 -11.15 -15.76
N GLU A 163 1.19 -11.90 -16.18
CA GLU A 163 0.79 -12.02 -17.60
C GLU A 163 0.52 -10.65 -18.21
N LEU A 164 -0.10 -9.75 -17.44
CA LEU A 164 -0.46 -8.40 -17.86
C LEU A 164 0.64 -7.36 -17.57
N VAL A 165 1.83 -7.79 -17.12
CA VAL A 165 2.95 -6.90 -16.75
C VAL A 165 2.49 -5.79 -15.79
N THR A 166 1.73 -6.19 -14.78
CA THR A 166 1.10 -5.33 -13.77
C THR A 166 1.77 -5.57 -12.42
N ALA A 167 2.28 -4.52 -11.77
CA ALA A 167 2.89 -4.61 -10.44
C ALA A 167 1.83 -4.90 -9.35
N VAL A 168 2.26 -5.49 -8.24
CA VAL A 168 1.41 -5.77 -7.07
C VAL A 168 1.87 -4.91 -5.89
N MET A 169 1.06 -3.93 -5.52
CA MET A 169 1.21 -3.16 -4.30
C MET A 169 0.59 -3.92 -3.11
N ALA A 170 1.44 -4.46 -2.25
CA ALA A 170 1.06 -5.32 -1.13
C ALA A 170 0.76 -4.48 0.12
N TYR A 171 -0.51 -4.26 0.44
CA TYR A 171 -0.91 -3.56 1.67
C TYR A 171 -1.01 -4.51 2.87
N SER A 172 -0.85 -3.96 4.07
CA SER A 172 -0.73 -4.73 5.33
C SER A 172 0.41 -5.78 5.30
N PRO A 173 1.62 -5.46 4.79
CA PRO A 173 2.70 -6.45 4.65
C PRO A 173 3.14 -7.06 5.99
N LEU A 174 2.92 -6.33 7.10
CA LEU A 174 3.23 -6.76 8.47
C LEU A 174 2.04 -7.42 9.19
N GLY A 175 1.06 -7.94 8.45
CA GLY A 175 -0.08 -8.65 9.04
C GLY A 175 -0.92 -7.77 9.97
N LYS A 176 -1.14 -6.50 9.60
CA LYS A 176 -1.85 -5.49 10.41
C LYS A 176 -1.23 -5.27 11.79
N GLY A 177 0.11 -5.30 11.84
CA GLY A 177 0.90 -5.06 13.05
C GLY A 177 1.28 -6.32 13.82
N LEU A 178 0.74 -7.50 13.47
CA LEU A 178 1.07 -8.73 14.20
C LEU A 178 2.54 -9.14 14.06
N LEU A 179 3.18 -8.83 12.92
CA LEU A 179 4.59 -9.15 12.67
C LEU A 179 5.56 -8.12 13.26
N THR A 180 5.07 -7.12 14.01
CA THR A 180 5.93 -6.18 14.77
C THR A 180 6.25 -6.69 16.18
N GLU A 181 5.71 -7.85 16.56
CA GLU A 181 5.95 -8.52 17.85
C GLU A 181 5.37 -7.80 19.08
N GLN A 182 4.67 -6.67 18.87
CA GLN A 182 4.07 -5.87 19.96
C GLN A 182 2.73 -6.43 20.46
N THR A 183 2.04 -7.24 19.64
CA THR A 183 0.72 -7.81 19.97
C THR A 183 0.85 -9.30 20.28
N THR A 184 0.70 -9.66 21.56
CA THR A 184 0.80 -11.05 22.03
C THR A 184 -0.53 -11.67 22.49
N SER A 185 -1.61 -10.89 22.54
CA SER A 185 -2.97 -11.36 22.80
C SER A 185 -3.97 -10.51 22.01
N GLN A 186 -5.17 -11.05 21.73
CA GLN A 186 -6.29 -10.26 21.20
C GLN A 186 -6.68 -9.12 22.17
N ASP A 187 -6.45 -9.32 23.47
CA ASP A 187 -6.75 -8.35 24.53
C ASP A 187 -5.90 -7.07 24.45
N HIS A 188 -4.81 -7.09 23.67
CA HIS A 188 -4.00 -5.88 23.42
C HIS A 188 -4.69 -4.90 22.45
N PHE A 189 -5.73 -5.33 21.75
CA PHE A 189 -6.51 -4.44 20.89
C PHE A 189 -7.47 -3.59 21.72
N SER A 190 -7.56 -2.30 21.41
CA SER A 190 -8.51 -1.39 22.06
C SER A 190 -9.96 -1.74 21.72
N ASP A 191 -10.88 -1.21 22.52
CA ASP A 191 -12.30 -1.33 22.23
C ASP A 191 -12.66 -0.52 20.98
N GLY A 192 -13.25 -1.19 19.98
CA GLY A 192 -13.52 -0.63 18.66
C GLY A 192 -12.47 -0.95 17.59
N ASP A 193 -11.35 -1.59 17.93
CA ASP A 193 -10.36 -2.03 16.95
C ASP A 193 -10.97 -3.08 15.99
N PHE A 194 -10.94 -2.78 14.68
CA PHE A 194 -11.51 -3.65 13.65
C PHE A 194 -10.86 -5.04 13.62
N ARG A 195 -9.62 -5.20 14.10
CA ARG A 195 -8.95 -6.49 14.19
C ARG A 195 -9.70 -7.47 15.10
N LYS A 196 -10.46 -6.97 16.10
CA LYS A 196 -11.35 -7.82 16.92
C LYS A 196 -12.48 -8.49 16.10
N GLN A 197 -12.85 -7.92 14.95
CA GLN A 197 -13.90 -8.45 14.07
C GLN A 197 -13.36 -9.47 13.04
N ILE A 198 -12.04 -9.55 12.87
CA ILE A 198 -11.41 -10.47 11.93
C ILE A 198 -11.35 -11.86 12.58
N ARG A 199 -12.08 -12.83 12.04
CA ARG A 199 -12.10 -14.22 12.56
C ARG A 199 -10.71 -14.85 12.68
N LYS A 200 -9.81 -14.52 11.74
CA LYS A 200 -8.40 -14.96 11.77
C LYS A 200 -7.71 -14.55 13.08
N TYR A 201 -8.09 -13.42 13.69
CA TYR A 201 -7.47 -12.84 14.89
C TYR A 201 -8.30 -13.06 16.17
N SER A 202 -9.22 -14.03 16.17
CA SER A 202 -9.95 -14.41 17.37
C SER A 202 -9.03 -14.94 18.47
N GLN A 203 -9.45 -14.84 19.73
CA GLN A 203 -8.72 -15.40 20.88
C GLN A 203 -8.30 -16.86 20.68
N GLU A 204 -9.20 -17.69 20.13
CA GLU A 204 -8.95 -19.11 19.84
C GLU A 204 -7.83 -19.32 18.81
N ASN A 205 -7.69 -18.40 17.84
CA ASN A 205 -6.68 -18.49 16.78
C ASN A 205 -5.35 -17.82 17.17
N PHE A 206 -5.34 -16.96 18.19
CA PHE A 206 -4.17 -16.15 18.54
C PHE A 206 -2.96 -17.01 18.89
N GLN A 207 -3.15 -18.13 19.59
CA GLN A 207 -2.07 -19.07 19.89
C GLN A 207 -1.42 -19.67 18.63
N LYS A 208 -2.16 -19.85 17.55
CA LYS A 208 -1.61 -20.32 16.26
C LYS A 208 -0.82 -19.21 15.57
N ILE A 209 -1.30 -17.97 15.65
CA ILE A 209 -0.60 -16.79 15.12
C ILE A 209 0.74 -16.61 15.82
N LEU A 210 0.78 -16.71 17.15
CA LEU A 210 2.03 -16.59 17.92
C LEU A 210 3.06 -17.64 17.50
N LYS A 211 2.64 -18.89 17.31
CA LYS A 211 3.54 -19.95 16.81
C LYS A 211 4.12 -19.62 15.43
N LEU A 212 3.34 -18.98 14.55
CA LEU A 212 3.87 -18.53 13.26
C LEU A 212 4.88 -17.38 13.46
N ILE A 213 4.55 -16.39 14.30
CA ILE A 213 5.46 -15.28 14.64
C ILE A 213 6.77 -15.80 15.22
N ASP A 214 6.74 -16.84 16.06
CA ASP A 214 7.96 -17.44 16.62
C ASP A 214 8.90 -17.99 15.54
N GLY A 215 8.37 -18.49 14.42
CA GLY A 215 9.16 -18.84 13.24
C GLY A 215 9.85 -17.63 12.62
N PHE A 216 9.13 -16.51 12.46
CA PHE A 216 9.71 -15.25 11.96
C PHE A 216 10.79 -14.71 12.90
N LYS A 217 10.58 -14.80 14.22
CA LYS A 217 11.58 -14.42 15.23
C LYS A 217 12.84 -15.25 15.14
N GLN A 218 12.72 -16.56 14.92
CA GLN A 218 13.88 -17.45 14.78
C GLN A 218 14.70 -17.10 13.55
N ILE A 219 14.05 -16.84 12.41
CA ILE A 219 14.71 -16.37 11.19
C ILE A 219 15.36 -15.01 11.44
N GLY A 220 14.63 -14.07 12.04
CA GLY A 220 15.13 -12.73 12.36
C GLY A 220 16.39 -12.78 13.23
N LYS A 221 16.38 -13.59 14.30
CA LYS A 221 17.55 -13.80 15.17
C LYS A 221 18.77 -14.34 14.41
N ALA A 222 18.57 -15.21 13.42
CA ALA A 222 19.66 -15.76 12.62
C ALA A 222 20.29 -14.72 11.67
N HIS A 223 19.59 -13.61 11.40
CA HIS A 223 19.98 -12.59 10.43
C HIS A 223 20.10 -11.17 11.01
N ASP A 224 20.12 -11.03 12.34
CA ASP A 224 20.12 -9.73 13.04
C ASP A 224 18.99 -8.79 12.55
N ALA A 225 17.80 -9.37 12.38
CA ALA A 225 16.63 -8.71 11.83
C ALA A 225 15.39 -8.93 12.72
N THR A 226 14.45 -7.99 12.65
CA THR A 226 13.13 -8.11 13.28
C THR A 226 12.19 -9.02 12.49
N SER A 227 11.14 -9.56 13.11
CA SER A 227 10.11 -10.31 12.37
C SER A 227 9.47 -9.50 11.23
N GLY A 228 9.33 -8.18 11.42
CA GLY A 228 8.80 -7.29 10.39
C GLY A 228 9.72 -7.18 9.18
N GLN A 229 11.04 -7.07 9.40
CA GLN A 229 12.03 -7.09 8.31
C GLN A 229 12.04 -8.43 7.58
N VAL A 230 11.91 -9.56 8.29
CA VAL A 230 11.78 -10.88 7.66
C VAL A 230 10.51 -10.97 6.82
N ALA A 231 9.39 -10.42 7.29
CA ALA A 231 8.14 -10.39 6.53
C ALA A 231 8.23 -9.54 5.25
N LEU A 232 8.91 -8.40 5.31
CA LEU A 232 9.18 -7.57 4.13
C LEU A 232 10.12 -8.30 3.16
N ALA A 233 11.20 -8.91 3.65
CA ALA A 233 12.10 -9.71 2.83
C ALA A 233 11.37 -10.87 2.13
N TYR A 234 10.46 -11.55 2.83
CA TYR A 234 9.62 -12.59 2.24
C TYR A 234 8.81 -12.09 1.05
N LEU A 235 8.21 -10.90 1.14
CA LEU A 235 7.44 -10.31 0.04
C LEU A 235 8.33 -9.87 -1.12
N LEU A 236 9.49 -9.29 -0.83
CA LEU A 236 10.46 -8.87 -1.85
C LEU A 236 11.01 -10.07 -2.62
N GLU A 237 11.18 -11.21 -1.96
CA GLU A 237 11.61 -12.47 -2.60
C GLU A 237 10.55 -13.05 -3.56
N GLN A 238 9.29 -12.60 -3.49
CA GLN A 238 8.27 -13.09 -4.41
C GLN A 238 8.49 -12.61 -5.85
N GLY A 239 9.19 -11.49 -6.04
CA GLY A 239 9.59 -10.95 -7.34
C GLY A 239 9.68 -9.42 -7.37
N ASP A 240 10.41 -8.88 -8.35
CA ASP A 240 10.58 -7.44 -8.57
C ASP A 240 9.27 -6.71 -8.88
N ASP A 241 8.21 -7.46 -9.21
CA ASP A 241 6.85 -6.98 -9.44
C ASP A 241 6.06 -6.74 -8.14
N ILE A 242 6.61 -7.05 -6.97
CA ILE A 242 5.94 -6.91 -5.67
C ILE A 242 6.48 -5.69 -4.91
N ILE A 243 5.57 -4.79 -4.52
CA ILE A 243 5.87 -3.55 -3.82
C ILE A 243 5.10 -3.53 -2.49
N PRO A 244 5.71 -3.99 -1.38
CA PRO A 244 5.14 -3.79 -0.06
C PRO A 244 4.90 -2.31 0.23
N ILE A 245 3.71 -1.97 0.73
CA ILE A 245 3.43 -0.63 1.26
C ILE A 245 3.26 -0.71 2.77
N SER A 246 4.28 -0.24 3.51
CA SER A 246 4.25 -0.25 4.96
C SER A 246 3.49 0.95 5.50
N GLY A 247 2.63 0.68 6.48
CA GLY A 247 2.01 1.68 7.34
C GLY A 247 2.83 1.93 8.60
#